data_AF-A0AAE3W786-F1
#
_entry.id   AF-A0AAE3W786-F1
#
_cell.length_a   1.000
_cell.length_b   1.000
_cell.length_c   1.000
_cell.angle_alpha   90.00
_cell.angle_beta   90.00
_cell.angle_gamma   90.00
#
_symmetry.space_group_name_H-M   'P 1'
#
loop_
_entity.id
_entity.type
_entity.pdbx_description
1 polymer ?
#
loop_
_entity_poly.entity_id
_entity_poly.type
_entity_poly.pdbx_seq_one_letter_code
_entity_poly.pdbx_strand_id
1 'polypeptide(L)'
;MTSGVIAVTIVAGGLLLPALVRWARLPEDTEVDEETHLAELAATRAAVEALPVIAERLGVPALVAERLRLEYDQHLRHLEARDDGESEALDALRLEMIQYKRAVVVRLRDERRIDDIVLRRLQLRLHIEELRFDNRGSND
;
A
#
# COMPACT_ATOMS: atom_id res chain seq x y z
N MET A 1 8.83 -44.89 29.83
CA MET A 1 9.30 -44.78 28.42
C MET A 1 9.25 -43.31 28.05
N THR A 2 10.34 -42.59 28.29
CA THR A 2 10.46 -41.14 28.08
C THR A 2 11.89 -40.88 27.63
N SER A 3 12.20 -41.15 26.36
CA SER A 3 13.52 -40.84 25.80
C SER A 3 13.51 -40.82 24.27
N GLY A 4 12.51 -40.16 23.67
CA GLY A 4 12.32 -40.18 22.22
C GLY A 4 11.69 -38.92 21.62
N VAL A 5 11.81 -37.76 22.27
CA VAL A 5 11.21 -36.50 21.73
C VAL A 5 12.25 -35.41 21.48
N ILE A 6 13.46 -35.50 22.05
CA ILE A 6 14.45 -34.40 21.99
C ILE A 6 15.31 -34.45 20.70
N ALA A 7 15.47 -35.62 20.07
CA ALA A 7 16.32 -35.75 18.88
C ALA A 7 15.66 -35.20 17.60
N VAL A 8 14.33 -35.09 17.55
CA VAL A 8 13.60 -34.57 16.37
C VAL A 8 13.53 -33.04 16.36
N THR A 9 13.86 -32.38 17.47
CA THR A 9 13.69 -30.93 17.62
C THR A 9 14.79 -30.11 16.95
N ILE A 10 16.00 -30.67 16.75
CA ILE A 10 17.17 -29.87 16.40
C ILE A 10 17.46 -29.83 14.89
N VAL A 11 17.02 -30.82 14.11
CA VAL A 11 17.26 -30.83 12.64
C VAL A 11 16.18 -30.05 11.86
N ALA A 12 15.03 -29.75 12.48
CA ALA A 12 14.00 -28.89 11.89
C ALA A 12 14.28 -27.38 12.04
N GLY A 13 15.22 -26.98 12.91
CA GLY A 13 15.51 -25.58 13.24
C GLY A 13 16.49 -24.85 12.30
N GLY A 14 17.09 -25.52 11.33
CA GLY A 14 18.14 -24.94 10.48
C GLY A 14 17.69 -24.40 9.13
N LEU A 15 16.52 -24.82 8.61
CA LEU A 15 16.12 -24.57 7.23
C LEU A 15 14.82 -23.74 7.09
N LEU A 16 14.34 -23.13 8.18
CA LEU A 16 13.11 -22.33 8.17
C LEU A 16 13.34 -20.82 7.91
N LEU A 17 14.58 -20.34 8.01
CA LEU A 17 14.89 -18.92 7.83
C LEU A 17 14.91 -18.41 6.38
N PRO A 18 15.53 -19.08 5.38
CA PRO A 18 15.67 -18.47 4.06
C PRO A 18 14.35 -18.38 3.29
N ALA A 19 13.35 -19.20 3.62
CA ALA A 19 12.03 -19.17 2.99
C ALA A 19 11.14 -18.01 3.48
N LEU A 20 11.34 -17.54 4.72
CA LEU A 20 10.62 -16.39 5.26
C LEU A 20 11.13 -15.05 4.69
N VAL A 21 12.40 -14.98 4.30
CA VAL A 21 13.02 -13.75 3.76
C VAL A 21 12.46 -13.38 2.39
N ARG A 22 12.03 -14.36 1.57
CA ARG A 22 11.43 -14.09 0.26
C ARG A 22 10.08 -13.37 0.34
N TRP A 23 9.43 -13.38 1.51
CA TRP A 23 8.20 -12.62 1.77
C TRP A 23 8.44 -11.15 2.15
N ALA A 24 9.69 -10.75 2.43
CA ALA A 24 10.04 -9.37 2.75
C ALA A 24 10.33 -8.52 1.51
N ARG A 25 10.17 -9.06 0.30
CA ARG A 25 10.59 -8.43 -0.96
C ARG A 25 9.39 -8.04 -1.85
N LEU A 26 8.43 -7.36 -1.23
CA LEU A 26 7.25 -6.67 -1.79
C LEU A 26 7.05 -5.42 -0.90
N PRO A 27 6.80 -4.18 -1.34
CA PRO A 27 6.66 -3.56 -2.67
C PRO A 27 7.44 -2.22 -2.79
N GLU A 28 8.76 -2.19 -2.57
CA GLU A 28 9.53 -0.92 -2.52
C GLU A 28 9.40 -0.08 -3.82
N ASP A 29 9.34 -0.71 -4.99
CA ASP A 29 9.25 0.02 -6.26
C ASP A 29 7.90 0.73 -6.47
N THR A 30 6.81 0.25 -5.84
CA THR A 30 5.48 0.90 -5.92
C THR A 30 5.37 2.08 -4.96
N GLU A 31 6.16 2.07 -3.88
CA GLU A 31 6.11 3.12 -2.84
C GLU A 31 6.71 4.44 -3.33
N VAL A 32 7.77 4.40 -4.14
CA VAL A 32 8.43 5.59 -4.68
C VAL A 32 7.59 6.33 -5.74
N ASP A 33 6.86 5.59 -6.59
CA ASP A 33 6.02 6.19 -7.63
C ASP A 33 4.81 6.93 -7.00
N GLU A 34 4.22 6.34 -5.96
CA GLU A 34 3.15 6.95 -5.16
C GLU A 34 3.61 8.24 -4.46
N GLU A 35 4.77 8.22 -3.80
CA GLU A 35 5.31 9.42 -3.14
C GLU A 35 5.56 10.56 -4.15
N THR A 36 6.02 10.21 -5.35
CA THR A 36 6.25 11.18 -6.43
C THR A 36 4.92 11.79 -6.89
N HIS A 37 3.89 10.96 -7.08
CA HIS A 37 2.57 11.42 -7.50
C HIS A 37 1.92 12.35 -6.46
N LEU A 38 1.97 11.98 -5.18
CA LEU A 38 1.48 12.81 -4.08
C LEU A 38 2.19 14.16 -4.01
N ALA A 39 3.52 14.18 -4.24
CA ALA A 39 4.28 15.42 -4.29
C ALA A 39 3.86 16.31 -5.47
N GLU A 40 3.62 15.72 -6.64
CA GLU A 40 3.14 16.44 -7.84
C GLU A 40 1.74 17.04 -7.63
N LEU A 41 0.82 16.27 -7.07
CA LEU A 41 -0.53 16.71 -6.69
C LEU A 41 -0.47 17.89 -5.71
N ALA A 42 0.29 17.74 -4.63
CA ALA A 42 0.44 18.76 -3.61
C ALA A 42 1.07 20.05 -4.15
N ALA A 43 2.12 19.92 -4.97
CA ALA A 43 2.78 21.05 -5.61
C ALA A 43 1.84 21.79 -6.57
N THR A 44 1.08 21.07 -7.38
CA THR A 44 0.13 21.64 -8.35
C THR A 44 -1.01 22.37 -7.64
N ARG A 45 -1.58 21.76 -6.59
CA ARG A 45 -2.62 22.40 -5.76
C ARG A 45 -2.11 23.67 -5.11
N ALA A 46 -0.92 23.64 -4.51
CA ALA A 46 -0.29 24.81 -3.92
C ALA A 46 -0.01 25.91 -4.97
N ALA A 47 0.34 25.54 -6.21
CA ALA A 47 0.55 26.48 -7.29
C ALA A 47 -0.76 27.19 -7.69
N VAL A 48 -1.87 26.45 -7.80
CA VAL A 48 -3.22 27.02 -8.07
C VAL A 48 -3.61 28.01 -6.97
N GLU A 49 -3.43 27.64 -5.70
CA GLU A 49 -3.76 28.49 -4.55
C GLU A 49 -2.90 29.76 -4.50
N ALA A 50 -1.62 29.66 -4.83
CA ALA A 50 -0.69 30.79 -4.83
C ALA A 50 -0.84 31.71 -6.05
N LEU A 51 -1.48 31.25 -7.13
CA LEU A 51 -1.53 31.93 -8.42
C LEU A 51 -2.05 33.39 -8.35
N PRO A 52 -3.11 33.73 -7.59
CA PRO A 52 -3.59 35.11 -7.50
C PRO A 52 -2.53 36.06 -6.90
N VAL A 53 -1.86 35.63 -5.84
CA VAL A 53 -0.81 36.41 -5.15
C VAL A 53 0.40 36.59 -6.06
N ILE A 54 0.79 35.55 -6.79
CA ILE A 54 1.91 35.60 -7.75
C ILE A 54 1.56 36.54 -8.91
N ALA A 55 0.34 36.47 -9.43
CA ALA A 55 -0.12 37.33 -10.52
C ALA A 55 -0.13 38.81 -10.12
N GLU A 56 -0.63 39.13 -8.92
CA GLU A 56 -0.62 40.49 -8.38
C GLU A 56 0.82 41.02 -8.23
N ARG A 57 1.71 40.22 -7.63
CA ARG A 57 3.13 40.58 -7.46
C ARG A 57 3.84 40.85 -8.78
N LEU A 58 3.51 40.11 -9.83
CA LEU A 58 4.09 40.26 -11.17
C LEU A 58 3.37 41.30 -12.03
N GLY A 59 2.28 41.91 -11.55
CA GLY A 59 1.46 42.84 -12.33
C GLY A 59 0.78 42.19 -13.54
N VAL A 60 0.52 40.87 -13.47
CA VAL A 60 -0.12 40.12 -14.54
C VAL A 60 -1.63 40.45 -14.57
N PRO A 61 -2.22 40.74 -15.74
CA PRO A 61 -3.64 40.99 -15.85
C PRO A 61 -4.48 39.81 -15.35
N ALA A 62 -5.57 40.09 -14.63
CA ALA A 62 -6.45 39.05 -14.05
C ALA A 62 -6.96 38.04 -15.09
N LEU A 63 -7.24 38.49 -16.33
CA LEU A 63 -7.66 37.60 -17.41
C LEU A 63 -6.58 36.58 -17.80
N VAL A 64 -5.31 36.97 -17.76
CA VAL A 64 -4.18 36.08 -18.06
C VAL A 64 -3.96 35.10 -16.93
N ALA A 65 -4.05 35.57 -15.68
CA ALA A 65 -3.97 34.72 -14.49
C ALA A 65 -5.11 33.69 -14.45
N GLU A 66 -6.33 34.10 -14.79
CA GLU A 66 -7.49 33.19 -14.82
C GLU A 66 -7.37 32.12 -15.90
N ARG A 67 -6.82 32.47 -17.07
CA ARG A 67 -6.53 31.48 -18.11
C ARG A 67 -5.53 30.43 -17.62
N LEU A 68 -4.48 30.85 -16.91
CA LEU A 68 -3.49 29.93 -16.34
C LEU A 68 -4.11 29.09 -15.20
N ARG A 69 -5.00 29.67 -14.40
CA ARG A 69 -5.74 28.96 -13.35
C ARG A 69 -6.55 27.80 -13.93
N LEU A 70 -7.29 28.05 -15.01
CA LEU A 70 -8.10 27.03 -15.67
C LEU A 70 -7.24 25.87 -16.23
N GLU A 71 -6.05 26.17 -16.76
CA GLU A 71 -5.11 25.15 -17.23
C GLU A 71 -4.61 24.27 -16.07
N TYR A 72 -4.21 24.89 -14.96
CA TYR A 72 -3.76 24.16 -13.77
C TYR A 72 -4.89 23.39 -13.07
N ASP A 73 -6.11 23.93 -13.03
CA ASP A 73 -7.30 23.21 -12.52
C ASP A 73 -7.62 21.98 -13.37
N GLN A 74 -7.43 22.06 -14.68
CA GLN A 74 -7.58 20.90 -15.55
C GLN A 74 -6.47 19.87 -15.27
N HIS A 75 -5.23 20.31 -15.15
CA HIS A 75 -4.12 19.42 -14.82
C HIS A 75 -4.30 18.74 -13.46
N LEU A 76 -4.72 19.49 -12.43
CA LEU A 76 -5.01 18.96 -11.10
C LEU A 76 -6.07 17.86 -11.16
N ARG A 77 -7.18 18.07 -11.88
CA ARG A 77 -8.20 17.04 -12.06
C ARG A 77 -7.69 15.76 -12.72
N HIS A 78 -6.75 15.88 -13.65
CA HIS A 78 -6.13 14.70 -14.27
C HIS A 78 -5.23 13.93 -13.29
N LEU A 79 -4.51 14.64 -12.42
CA LEU A 79 -3.73 14.02 -11.35
C LEU A 79 -4.64 13.34 -10.32
N GLU A 80 -5.68 14.03 -9.84
CA GLU A 80 -6.68 13.48 -8.89
C GLU A 80 -7.37 12.22 -9.45
N ALA A 81 -7.84 12.26 -10.70
CA ALA A 81 -8.49 11.10 -11.31
C ALA A 81 -7.54 9.90 -11.52
N ARG A 82 -6.24 10.15 -11.65
CA ARG A 82 -5.23 9.08 -11.71
C ARG A 82 -5.05 8.48 -10.31
N ASP A 83 -4.87 9.31 -9.29
CA ASP A 83 -4.72 8.89 -7.89
C ASP A 83 -5.87 7.99 -7.45
N ASP A 84 -7.11 8.43 -7.71
CA ASP A 84 -8.32 7.66 -7.36
C ASP A 84 -8.30 6.27 -8.04
N GLY A 85 -8.08 6.22 -9.36
CA GLY A 85 -8.08 4.95 -10.10
C GLY A 85 -6.91 4.03 -9.77
N GLU A 86 -5.72 4.59 -9.51
CA GLU A 86 -4.52 3.84 -9.13
C GLU A 86 -4.67 3.28 -7.70
N SER A 87 -5.16 4.10 -6.77
CA SER A 87 -5.48 3.71 -5.39
C SER A 87 -6.51 2.58 -5.35
N GLU A 88 -7.62 2.70 -6.07
CA GLU A 88 -8.65 1.65 -6.16
C GLU A 88 -8.08 0.32 -6.69
N ALA A 89 -7.34 0.37 -7.81
CA ALA A 89 -6.77 -0.82 -8.43
C ALA A 89 -5.73 -1.49 -7.52
N LEU A 90 -4.91 -0.69 -6.83
CA LEU A 90 -3.89 -1.16 -5.91
C LEU A 90 -4.51 -1.78 -4.66
N ASP A 91 -5.57 -1.20 -4.12
CA ASP A 91 -6.31 -1.75 -2.98
C ASP A 91 -7.03 -3.05 -3.34
N ALA A 92 -7.63 -3.15 -4.53
CA ALA A 92 -8.18 -4.40 -5.04
C ALA A 92 -7.08 -5.49 -5.17
N LEU A 93 -5.92 -5.15 -5.72
CA LEU A 93 -4.79 -6.06 -5.82
C LEU A 93 -4.26 -6.50 -4.44
N ARG A 94 -4.19 -5.57 -3.48
CA ARG A 94 -3.77 -5.86 -2.11
C ARG A 94 -4.76 -6.80 -1.40
N LEU A 95 -6.06 -6.61 -1.58
CA LEU A 95 -7.09 -7.50 -1.04
C LEU A 95 -6.93 -8.92 -1.59
N GLU A 96 -6.77 -9.07 -2.91
CA GLU A 96 -6.52 -10.37 -3.53
C GLU A 96 -5.22 -11.02 -3.00
N MET A 97 -4.17 -10.22 -2.84
CA MET A 97 -2.91 -10.69 -2.24
C MET A 97 -3.09 -11.14 -0.79
N ILE A 98 -3.92 -10.46 0.02
CA ILE A 98 -4.25 -10.88 1.39
C ILE A 98 -4.96 -12.24 1.39
N GLN A 99 -5.91 -12.46 0.48
CA GLN A 99 -6.59 -13.75 0.37
C GLN A 99 -5.63 -14.86 -0.05
N TYR A 100 -4.72 -14.57 -0.99
CA TYR A 100 -3.67 -15.52 -1.37
C TYR A 100 -2.76 -15.86 -0.17
N LYS A 101 -2.32 -14.86 0.59
CA LYS A 101 -1.52 -15.02 1.81
C LYS A 101 -2.25 -15.89 2.84
N ARG A 102 -3.56 -15.68 3.03
CA ARG A 102 -4.41 -16.48 3.94
C ARG A 102 -4.42 -17.96 3.52
N ALA A 103 -4.62 -18.25 2.24
CA ALA A 103 -4.60 -19.61 1.71
C ALA A 103 -3.23 -20.30 1.92
N VAL A 104 -2.13 -19.57 1.74
CA VAL A 104 -0.78 -20.09 1.99
C VAL A 104 -0.57 -20.43 3.46
N VAL A 105 -1.00 -19.57 4.39
CA VAL A 105 -0.86 -19.81 5.83
C VAL A 105 -1.67 -21.05 6.25
N VAL A 106 -2.87 -21.24 5.71
CA VAL A 106 -3.68 -22.44 5.94
C VAL A 106 -2.96 -23.69 5.44
N ARG A 107 -2.44 -23.66 4.21
CA ARG A 107 -1.68 -24.78 3.64
C ARG A 107 -0.46 -25.15 4.49
N LEU A 108 0.27 -24.15 5.01
CA LEU A 108 1.42 -24.41 5.89
C LEU A 108 1.01 -25.13 7.19
N ARG A 109 -0.18 -24.84 7.72
CA ARG A 109 -0.70 -25.58 8.87
C ARG A 109 -1.10 -27.01 8.49
N ASP A 110 -1.76 -27.18 7.35
CA ASP A 110 -2.15 -28.50 6.84
C ASP A 110 -0.93 -29.40 6.60
N GLU A 111 0.17 -28.82 6.11
CA GLU A 111 1.48 -29.47 5.94
C GLU A 111 2.24 -29.69 7.27
N ARG A 112 1.66 -29.31 8.42
CA ARG A 112 2.27 -29.34 9.76
C ARG A 112 3.60 -28.57 9.87
N ARG A 113 3.79 -27.56 9.02
CA ARG A 113 4.98 -26.68 9.02
C ARG A 113 4.87 -25.55 10.04
N ILE A 114 3.65 -25.19 10.42
CA ILE A 114 3.34 -24.24 11.49
C ILE A 114 2.31 -24.85 12.44
N ASP A 115 2.35 -24.44 13.71
CA ASP A 115 1.34 -24.81 14.70
C ASP A 115 0.11 -23.87 14.67
N ASP A 116 -0.94 -24.25 15.38
CA ASP A 116 -2.21 -23.51 15.43
C ASP A 116 -2.10 -22.14 16.12
N ILE A 117 -1.14 -21.95 17.04
CA ILE A 117 -0.90 -20.67 17.70
C ILE A 117 -0.30 -19.70 16.67
N VAL A 118 0.65 -20.16 15.86
CA VAL A 118 1.26 -19.41 14.76
C VAL A 118 0.23 -19.10 13.68
N LEU A 119 -0.60 -20.08 13.28
CA LEU A 119 -1.71 -19.87 12.35
C LEU A 119 -2.62 -18.74 12.81
N ARG A 120 -3.08 -18.79 14.07
CA ARG A 120 -4.02 -17.80 14.61
C ARG A 120 -3.41 -16.41 14.70
N ARG A 121 -2.13 -16.30 15.07
CA ARG A 121 -1.41 -15.02 15.08
C ARG A 121 -1.28 -14.43 13.68
N LEU A 122 -0.94 -15.25 12.68
CA LEU A 122 -0.82 -14.79 11.30
C LEU A 122 -2.18 -14.38 10.71
N GLN A 123 -3.24 -15.14 10.96
CA GLN A 123 -4.60 -14.79 10.53
C GLN A 123 -5.09 -13.48 11.15
N LEU A 124 -4.83 -13.24 12.44
CA LEU A 124 -5.18 -11.97 13.10
C LEU A 124 -4.45 -10.79 12.46
N ARG A 125 -3.16 -10.96 12.12
CA ARG A 125 -2.40 -9.91 11.42
C ARG A 125 -2.98 -9.60 10.05
N LEU A 126 -3.30 -10.64 9.27
CA LEU A 126 -3.92 -10.49 7.95
C LEU A 126 -5.30 -9.84 8.02
N HIS A 127 -6.09 -10.14 9.06
CA HIS A 127 -7.39 -9.51 9.25
C HIS A 127 -7.28 -8.02 9.60
N ILE A 128 -6.28 -7.62 10.39
CA ILE A 128 -6.00 -6.20 10.65
C ILE A 128 -5.52 -5.49 9.37
N GLU A 129 -4.71 -6.16 8.55
CA GLU A 129 -4.32 -5.66 7.22
C GLU A 129 -5.55 -5.46 6.33
N GLU A 130 -6.48 -6.42 6.28
CA GLU A 130 -7.74 -6.37 5.51
C GLU A 130 -8.66 -5.21 5.95
N LEU A 131 -8.89 -5.05 7.26
CA LEU A 131 -9.74 -3.99 7.81
C LEU A 131 -9.23 -2.56 7.51
N ARG A 132 -7.92 -2.39 7.30
CA ARG A 132 -7.36 -1.08 6.90
C ARG A 132 -7.80 -0.66 5.50
N PHE A 133 -8.03 -1.60 4.60
CA PHE A 133 -8.47 -1.33 3.23
C PHE A 133 -10.00 -1.27 3.14
N ASP A 134 -10.70 -2.14 3.87
CA ASP A 134 -12.17 -2.16 3.92
C ASP A 134 -12.76 -0.83 4.45
N ASN A 135 -12.07 -0.19 5.39
CA ASN A 135 -12.47 1.10 5.96
C ASN A 135 -12.18 2.32 5.04
N ARG A 136 -11.34 2.16 4.01
CA ARG A 136 -11.03 3.24 3.06
C ARG A 136 -12.07 3.33 1.94
N GLY A 137 -12.56 2.18 1.47
CA GLY A 137 -13.63 2.10 0.46
C GLY A 137 -15.06 2.36 0.97
N SER A 138 -15.25 2.59 2.28
CA SER A 138 -16.56 2.92 2.88
C SER A 138 -16.75 4.42 3.18
N ASN A 139 -15.76 5.26 2.88
CA ASN A 139 -15.81 6.70 3.17
C ASN A 139 -15.95 7.59 1.92
N ASP A 140 -16.43 7.01 0.81
CA ASP A 140 -16.96 7.72 -0.36
C ASP A 140 -18.49 7.60 -0.44
#